data_AF-A0A559QKH6-F1
#
_entry.id   AF-A0A559QKH6-F1
#
_cell.length_a   1.000
_cell.length_b   1.000
_cell.length_c   1.000
_cell.angle_alpha   90.00
_cell.angle_beta   90.00
_cell.angle_gamma   90.00
#
_symmetry.space_group_name_H-M   'P 1'
#
loop_
_entity.id
_entity.type
_entity.pdbx_description
1 polymer ?
#
loop_
_entity_poly.entity_id
_entity_poly.type
_entity_poly.pdbx_seq_one_letter_code
_entity_poly.pdbx_strand_id
1 'polypeptide(L)'
;MTRRYHCTAILAATLAVIECHGAEPASSDESAKISEIETTSTENEIIPADNIFDKSRNYVGNRYVALARKLDFFVSRSDMERETNESQLSIRVGNTRYETGEGEFDFNLRTRVDLPGTEAKFKLFIESDPDESKTLAERNRAVTDKDSSKRETSVAGIEYTRPTSPFRWKHSASLGGKFNNGPDILLRYRLRKYWQMPYRWTSLFRQDFWHQSSIGWGETSHLEFTRPIADSLWFNVYGQIEVRDHDEPVEYANVWRLDYQYNKRWRYTYRFGLLGSSQQEKIYDDRFVNFRIGYRLRKEWVYLYLTPEIFYAEANNYRPERSLTLAFELLLTDDH
;
A
#
# COMPACT_ATOMS: atom_id res chain seq x y z
N MET A 1 34.83 17.65 -7.27
CA MET A 1 35.07 17.01 -5.96
C MET A 1 34.04 17.53 -4.96
N THR A 2 32.81 17.02 -5.00
CA THR A 2 31.73 17.48 -4.09
C THR A 2 30.57 16.47 -4.00
N ARG A 3 30.85 15.17 -4.12
CA ARG A 3 29.81 14.11 -4.12
C ARG A 3 29.70 13.29 -2.82
N ARG A 4 30.31 13.73 -1.71
CA ARG A 4 30.31 12.94 -0.44
C ARG A 4 29.47 13.50 0.71
N TYR A 5 28.81 14.65 0.56
CA TYR A 5 28.10 15.29 1.69
C TYR A 5 26.57 15.22 1.65
N HIS A 6 25.96 14.64 0.61
CA HIS A 6 24.50 14.73 0.43
C HIS A 6 23.71 13.53 1.01
N CYS A 7 24.33 12.38 1.27
CA CYS A 7 23.66 11.27 1.98
C CYS A 7 23.45 11.56 3.47
N THR A 8 24.25 12.44 4.08
CA THR A 8 24.23 12.65 5.54
C THR A 8 23.12 13.60 5.99
N ALA A 9 22.65 14.49 5.10
CA ALA A 9 21.61 15.46 5.43
C ALA A 9 20.19 14.86 5.48
N ILE A 10 19.95 13.77 4.73
CA ILE A 10 18.62 13.17 4.59
C ILE A 10 18.26 12.33 5.82
N LEU A 11 19.25 11.73 6.50
CA LEU A 11 19.04 11.04 7.78
C LEU A 11 18.63 12.00 8.91
N ALA A 12 19.05 13.27 8.84
CA ALA A 12 18.82 14.24 9.90
C ALA A 12 17.35 14.74 9.97
N ALA A 13 16.67 14.84 8.82
CA ALA A 13 15.28 15.28 8.79
C ALA A 13 14.30 14.22 9.33
N THR A 14 14.64 12.92 9.22
CA THR A 14 13.85 11.83 9.81
C THR A 14 14.16 11.64 11.30
N LEU A 15 15.37 11.97 11.76
CA LEU A 15 15.75 11.88 13.19
C LEU A 15 15.23 13.02 14.07
N ALA A 16 14.90 14.20 13.51
CA ALA A 16 14.53 15.39 14.28
C ALA A 16 13.17 15.28 15.04
N VAL A 17 12.36 14.24 14.80
CA VAL A 17 11.04 14.06 15.45
C VAL A 17 11.14 13.26 16.76
N ILE A 18 12.34 12.84 17.18
CA ILE A 18 12.54 11.97 18.35
C ILE A 18 12.52 12.73 19.69
N GLU A 19 12.62 14.06 19.70
CA GLU A 19 12.62 14.86 20.94
C GLU A 19 11.32 15.65 21.10
N CYS A 20 10.32 15.04 21.75
CA CYS A 20 9.27 15.83 22.39
C CYS A 20 8.84 15.21 23.72
N HIS A 21 8.92 16.05 24.76
CA HIS A 21 8.85 15.78 26.19
C HIS A 21 7.50 15.22 26.64
N GLY A 22 7.55 14.40 27.71
CA GLY A 22 6.40 13.77 28.34
C GLY A 22 5.63 14.68 29.29
N ALA A 23 4.35 14.36 29.46
CA ALA A 23 3.50 14.81 30.55
C ALA A 23 2.67 13.61 31.06
N GLU A 24 2.67 13.41 32.38
CA GLU A 24 1.98 12.36 33.13
C GLU A 24 0.44 12.46 33.06
N PRO A 25 -0.30 11.35 33.24
CA PRO A 25 -1.75 11.38 33.36
C PRO A 25 -2.19 11.55 34.82
N ALA A 26 -3.21 12.38 35.04
CA ALA A 26 -3.91 12.51 36.31
C ALA A 26 -4.98 11.42 36.47
N SER A 27 -5.00 10.81 37.65
CA SER A 27 -5.96 9.84 38.16
C SER A 27 -7.31 10.48 38.52
N SER A 28 -8.41 9.74 38.34
CA SER A 28 -9.46 9.64 39.38
C SER A 28 -10.35 8.42 39.14
N ASP A 29 -10.39 7.56 40.16
CA ASP A 29 -11.44 6.58 40.40
C ASP A 29 -12.74 7.30 40.75
N GLU A 30 -13.88 6.82 40.25
CA GLU A 30 -15.07 6.72 41.10
C GLU A 30 -16.05 5.66 40.59
N SER A 31 -16.25 4.65 41.43
CA SER A 31 -17.24 3.59 41.29
C SER A 31 -18.62 4.05 41.73
N ALA A 32 -19.67 3.70 40.99
CA ALA A 32 -21.02 3.58 41.54
C ALA A 32 -21.81 2.48 40.80
N LYS A 33 -22.08 1.39 41.52
CA LYS A 33 -23.06 0.34 41.18
C LYS A 33 -24.47 0.86 41.46
N ILE A 34 -25.42 0.70 40.54
CA ILE A 34 -26.85 0.48 40.86
C ILE A 34 -27.51 -0.49 39.85
N SER A 35 -28.04 -1.56 40.44
CA SER A 35 -29.05 -2.59 40.09
C SER A 35 -29.59 -2.83 38.68
N GLU A 36 -29.73 -4.12 38.41
CA GLU A 36 -30.48 -4.81 37.36
C GLU A 36 -31.96 -4.39 37.23
N ILE A 37 -32.41 -4.27 35.99
CA ILE A 37 -33.81 -4.47 35.59
C ILE A 37 -33.78 -5.36 34.34
N GLU A 38 -34.13 -6.63 34.52
CA GLU A 38 -34.45 -7.54 33.41
C GLU A 38 -35.69 -7.03 32.68
N THR A 39 -35.55 -6.71 31.40
CA THR A 39 -36.70 -6.59 30.51
C THR A 39 -36.48 -7.51 29.33
N THR A 40 -37.14 -8.66 29.40
CA THR A 40 -37.24 -9.64 28.33
C THR A 40 -37.97 -9.01 27.15
N SER A 41 -37.23 -8.59 26.12
CA SER A 41 -37.80 -8.29 24.80
C SER A 41 -37.21 -9.26 23.79
N THR A 42 -38.05 -10.20 23.37
CA THR A 42 -37.87 -11.11 22.23
C THR A 42 -37.51 -10.30 20.99
N GLU A 43 -36.22 -10.15 20.73
CA GLU A 43 -35.73 -9.57 19.49
C GLU A 43 -35.90 -10.63 18.41
N ASN A 44 -36.93 -10.45 17.58
CA ASN A 44 -37.15 -11.21 16.35
C ASN A 44 -35.82 -11.33 15.60
N GLU A 45 -35.36 -12.57 15.46
CA GLU A 45 -34.19 -12.94 14.67
C GLU A 45 -34.50 -12.62 13.20
N ILE A 46 -34.18 -11.41 12.77
CA ILE A 46 -34.19 -11.04 11.35
C ILE A 46 -33.00 -11.77 10.73
N ILE A 47 -33.25 -12.96 10.20
CA ILE A 47 -32.34 -13.67 9.29
C ILE A 47 -31.94 -12.68 8.19
N PRO A 48 -30.66 -12.23 8.10
CA PRO A 48 -30.29 -11.28 7.08
C PRO A 48 -30.46 -11.95 5.72
N ALA A 49 -31.28 -11.35 4.86
CA ALA A 49 -31.48 -11.79 3.49
C ALA A 49 -30.11 -12.05 2.85
N ASP A 50 -29.91 -13.31 2.48
CA ASP A 50 -28.70 -13.90 1.93
C ASP A 50 -28.30 -13.12 0.66
N ASN A 51 -27.46 -12.11 0.86
CA ASN A 51 -27.30 -10.99 -0.07
C ASN A 51 -26.55 -11.48 -1.31
N ILE A 52 -27.13 -11.28 -2.50
CA ILE A 52 -26.58 -11.75 -3.79
C ILE A 52 -25.11 -11.34 -4.01
N PHE A 53 -24.69 -10.21 -3.45
CA PHE A 53 -23.30 -9.76 -3.50
C PHE A 53 -22.36 -10.60 -2.62
N ASP A 54 -22.81 -11.10 -1.46
CA ASP A 54 -22.00 -12.02 -0.64
C ASP A 54 -21.92 -13.39 -1.30
N LYS A 55 -23.01 -13.87 -1.93
CA LYS A 55 -22.98 -15.08 -2.75
C LYS A 55 -22.01 -14.95 -3.92
N SER A 56 -22.03 -13.82 -4.62
CA SER A 56 -21.11 -13.55 -5.73
C SER A 56 -19.65 -13.46 -5.25
N ARG A 57 -19.38 -12.72 -4.17
CA ARG A 57 -18.05 -12.63 -3.56
C ARG A 57 -17.54 -13.99 -3.11
N ASN A 58 -18.35 -14.75 -2.37
CA ASN A 58 -17.99 -16.10 -1.93
C ASN A 58 -17.83 -17.04 -3.12
N TYR A 59 -18.65 -16.92 -4.17
CA TYR A 59 -18.49 -17.71 -5.39
C TYR A 59 -17.15 -17.41 -6.07
N VAL A 60 -16.82 -16.14 -6.30
CA VAL A 60 -15.56 -15.73 -6.95
C VAL A 60 -14.37 -16.07 -6.07
N GLY A 61 -14.40 -15.70 -4.79
CA GLY A 61 -13.34 -15.98 -3.82
C GLY A 61 -13.10 -17.47 -3.64
N ASN A 62 -14.14 -18.28 -3.46
CA ASN A 62 -14.00 -19.73 -3.32
C ASN A 62 -13.53 -20.39 -4.62
N ARG A 63 -13.98 -19.92 -5.80
CA ARG A 63 -13.50 -20.41 -7.09
C ARG A 63 -12.03 -20.04 -7.32
N TYR A 64 -11.62 -18.85 -6.89
CA TYR A 64 -10.23 -18.39 -6.96
C TYR A 64 -9.33 -19.20 -6.01
N VAL A 65 -9.75 -19.42 -4.76
CA VAL A 65 -9.06 -20.31 -3.80
C VAL A 65 -9.01 -21.75 -4.33
N ALA A 66 -10.09 -22.25 -4.94
CA ALA A 66 -10.12 -23.57 -5.55
C ALA A 66 -9.19 -23.67 -6.77
N LEU A 67 -9.11 -22.61 -7.59
CA LEU A 67 -8.15 -22.51 -8.69
C LEU A 67 -6.71 -22.49 -8.16
N ALA A 68 -6.44 -21.69 -7.13
CA ALA A 68 -5.15 -21.62 -6.44
C ALA A 68 -4.71 -23.02 -5.96
N ARG A 69 -5.60 -23.76 -5.29
CA ARG A 69 -5.34 -25.15 -4.86
C ARG A 69 -5.11 -26.11 -6.02
N LYS A 70 -5.86 -25.96 -7.13
CA LYS A 70 -5.66 -26.81 -8.32
C LYS A 70 -4.32 -26.53 -9.01
N LEU A 71 -3.91 -25.27 -9.08
CA LEU A 71 -2.60 -24.87 -9.60
C LEU A 71 -1.48 -25.39 -8.69
N ASP A 72 -1.65 -25.25 -7.38
CA ASP A 72 -0.71 -25.75 -6.38
C ASP A 72 -0.54 -27.27 -6.49
N PHE A 73 -1.64 -28.04 -6.55
CA PHE A 73 -1.60 -29.49 -6.77
C PHE A 73 -0.94 -29.88 -8.10
N PHE A 74 -1.25 -29.15 -9.18
CA PHE A 74 -0.67 -29.41 -10.50
C PHE A 74 0.86 -29.22 -10.51
N VAL A 75 1.37 -28.22 -9.78
CA VAL A 75 2.80 -27.90 -9.70
C VAL A 75 3.53 -28.80 -8.69
N SER A 76 2.95 -29.03 -7.51
CA SER A 76 3.57 -29.78 -6.41
C SER A 76 3.50 -31.30 -6.56
N ARG A 77 2.51 -31.82 -7.30
CA ARG A 77 2.24 -33.27 -7.46
C ARG A 77 2.17 -34.04 -6.12
N SER A 78 1.84 -33.37 -5.02
CA SER A 78 1.69 -33.99 -3.70
C SER A 78 0.51 -33.36 -2.95
N ASP A 79 -0.29 -34.21 -2.30
CA ASP A 79 -1.38 -33.78 -1.42
C ASP A 79 -0.80 -33.52 -0.01
N MET A 80 -0.40 -32.28 0.27
CA MET A 80 -0.02 -31.89 1.63
C MET A 80 -1.18 -31.18 2.33
N GLU A 81 -1.55 -31.70 3.50
CA GLU A 81 -2.56 -31.11 4.37
C GLU A 81 -2.10 -29.77 4.99
N ARG A 82 -3.00 -28.78 4.96
CA ARG A 82 -3.10 -27.67 5.93
C ARG A 82 -1.95 -26.65 6.00
N GLU A 83 -1.35 -26.25 4.88
CA GLU A 83 -0.76 -24.91 4.84
C GLU A 83 -1.85 -23.86 4.54
N THR A 84 -1.87 -22.75 5.29
CA THR A 84 -2.80 -21.64 5.11
C THR A 84 -2.57 -20.99 3.74
N ASN A 85 -3.59 -20.99 2.90
CA ASN A 85 -3.54 -20.39 1.58
C ASN A 85 -3.70 -18.86 1.70
N GLU A 86 -2.62 -18.11 1.49
CA GLU A 86 -2.58 -16.63 1.55
C GLU A 86 -2.93 -15.96 0.20
N SER A 87 -3.71 -16.63 -0.67
CA SER A 87 -4.02 -16.06 -1.98
C SER A 87 -4.92 -14.81 -1.85
N GLN A 88 -4.50 -13.73 -2.50
CA GLN A 88 -5.13 -12.41 -2.42
C GLN A 88 -5.70 -11.98 -3.76
N LEU A 89 -6.96 -11.54 -3.78
CA LEU A 89 -7.56 -10.86 -4.94
C LEU A 89 -8.16 -9.53 -4.50
N SER A 90 -7.58 -8.44 -4.99
CA SER A 90 -8.04 -7.07 -4.76
C SER A 90 -8.36 -6.36 -6.06
N ILE A 91 -9.54 -5.74 -6.12
CA ILE A 91 -9.96 -4.88 -7.23
C ILE A 91 -10.19 -3.48 -6.65
N ARG A 92 -9.56 -2.47 -7.24
CA ARG A 92 -9.76 -1.08 -6.87
C ARG A 92 -10.18 -0.28 -8.09
N VAL A 93 -11.19 0.55 -7.92
CA VAL A 93 -11.70 1.46 -8.95
C VAL A 93 -11.74 2.86 -8.36
N GLY A 94 -11.11 3.81 -9.03
CA GLY A 94 -11.04 5.21 -8.62
C GLY A 94 -11.61 6.14 -9.67
N ASN A 95 -12.21 7.24 -9.23
CA ASN A 95 -12.47 8.41 -10.07
C ASN A 95 -11.94 9.65 -9.37
N THR A 96 -11.10 10.41 -10.06
CA THR A 96 -10.56 11.68 -9.58
C THR A 96 -11.19 12.81 -10.35
N ARG A 97 -11.62 13.86 -9.65
CA ARG A 97 -12.09 15.12 -10.25
C ARG A 97 -11.15 16.26 -9.88
N TYR A 98 -10.72 17.01 -10.89
CA TYR A 98 -9.86 18.17 -10.73
C TYR A 98 -10.65 19.47 -10.71
N GLU A 99 -10.10 20.51 -10.08
CA GLU A 99 -10.68 21.86 -10.09
C GLU A 99 -10.85 22.42 -11.53
N THR A 100 -10.01 21.98 -12.47
CA THR A 100 -10.10 22.34 -13.90
C THR A 100 -11.32 21.75 -14.62
N GLY A 101 -12.12 20.90 -13.95
CA GLY A 101 -13.32 20.25 -14.50
C GLY A 101 -13.04 18.90 -15.16
N GLU A 102 -11.78 18.52 -15.27
CA GLU A 102 -11.36 17.25 -15.85
C GLU A 102 -11.56 16.11 -14.86
N GLY A 103 -11.76 14.89 -15.37
CA GLY A 103 -11.93 13.70 -14.56
C GLY A 103 -11.07 12.55 -15.06
N GLU A 104 -10.47 11.81 -14.13
CA GLU A 104 -9.65 10.64 -14.41
C GLU A 104 -10.29 9.39 -13.82
N PHE A 105 -10.22 8.28 -14.54
CA PHE A 105 -10.67 6.98 -14.07
C PHE A 105 -9.45 6.07 -13.88
N ASP A 106 -9.41 5.36 -12.76
CA ASP A 106 -8.33 4.47 -12.37
C ASP A 106 -8.88 3.06 -12.10
N PHE A 107 -8.28 2.03 -12.68
CA PHE A 107 -8.62 0.63 -12.44
C PHE A 107 -7.37 -0.16 -12.08
N ASN A 108 -7.38 -0.74 -10.88
CA ASN A 108 -6.28 -1.56 -10.38
C ASN A 108 -6.77 -2.96 -10.00
N LEU A 109 -6.21 -3.96 -10.67
CA LEU A 109 -6.37 -5.37 -10.37
C LEU A 109 -5.05 -5.90 -9.84
N ARG A 110 -5.06 -6.43 -8.61
CA ARG A 110 -3.92 -7.13 -8.02
C ARG A 110 -4.37 -8.49 -7.54
N THR A 111 -3.63 -9.51 -7.98
CA THR A 111 -3.89 -10.91 -7.63
C THR A 111 -2.58 -11.58 -7.23
N ARG A 112 -2.60 -12.38 -6.17
CA ARG A 112 -1.48 -13.22 -5.75
C ARG A 112 -2.00 -14.60 -5.38
N VAL A 113 -1.49 -15.63 -6.02
CA VAL A 113 -1.82 -17.02 -5.73
C VAL A 113 -0.65 -17.63 -4.99
N ASP A 114 -0.86 -18.07 -3.75
CA ASP A 114 0.15 -18.81 -3.00
C ASP A 114 0.14 -20.28 -3.39
N LEU A 115 1.32 -20.87 -3.63
CA LEU A 115 1.51 -22.27 -3.99
C LEU A 115 2.27 -23.00 -2.87
N PRO A 116 1.63 -23.28 -1.73
CA PRO A 116 2.28 -23.82 -0.54
C PRO A 116 2.78 -25.27 -0.70
N GLY A 117 2.23 -26.05 -1.62
CA GLY A 117 2.65 -27.43 -1.88
C GLY A 117 4.02 -27.56 -2.54
N THR A 118 4.64 -26.46 -2.95
CA THR A 118 5.99 -26.46 -3.52
C THR A 118 7.05 -26.40 -2.41
N GLU A 119 8.10 -27.24 -2.48
CA GLU A 119 9.22 -27.23 -1.51
C GLU A 119 9.85 -25.83 -1.32
N ALA A 120 9.70 -24.99 -2.34
CA ALA A 120 10.08 -23.59 -2.38
C ALA A 120 8.80 -22.74 -2.50
N LYS A 121 8.43 -21.95 -1.48
CA LYS A 121 7.19 -21.13 -1.44
C LYS A 121 7.08 -20.12 -2.61
N PHE A 122 6.58 -20.60 -3.75
CA PHE A 122 6.32 -19.81 -4.95
C PHE A 122 4.95 -19.16 -4.89
N LYS A 123 4.84 -17.96 -5.47
CA LYS A 123 3.58 -17.23 -5.62
C LYS A 123 3.41 -16.82 -7.08
N LEU A 124 2.23 -16.96 -7.66
CA LEU A 124 1.92 -16.34 -8.94
C LEU A 124 1.32 -14.96 -8.68
N PHE A 125 1.66 -13.95 -9.46
CA PHE A 125 1.08 -12.62 -9.32
C PHE A 125 0.62 -12.06 -10.67
N ILE A 126 -0.43 -11.24 -10.64
CA ILE A 126 -0.84 -10.37 -11.75
C ILE A 126 -1.14 -8.99 -11.16
N GLU A 127 -0.56 -7.95 -11.75
CA GLU A 127 -0.74 -6.55 -11.35
C GLU A 127 -1.02 -5.72 -12.61
N SER A 128 -2.16 -5.02 -12.67
CA SER A 128 -2.58 -4.25 -13.86
C SER A 128 -1.90 -2.90 -14.01
N ASP A 129 -1.12 -2.49 -13.00
CA ASP A 129 -0.47 -1.20 -12.92
C ASP A 129 0.71 -1.29 -11.91
N PRO A 130 1.84 -1.89 -12.32
CA PRO A 130 2.97 -2.17 -11.44
C PRO A 130 3.62 -0.88 -10.95
N ASP A 131 4.25 -0.92 -9.78
CA ASP A 131 4.91 0.25 -9.21
C ASP A 131 6.03 0.74 -10.14
N GLU A 132 6.74 -0.18 -10.80
CA GLU A 132 7.87 0.10 -11.68
C GLU A 132 7.51 0.98 -12.89
N SER A 133 6.24 1.01 -13.32
CA SER A 133 5.78 1.89 -14.41
C SER A 133 5.37 3.30 -13.96
N LYS A 134 5.38 3.58 -12.65
CA LYS A 134 4.92 4.85 -12.07
C LYS A 134 6.03 5.63 -11.42
N THR A 135 6.05 6.96 -11.55
CA THR A 135 6.94 7.85 -10.78
C THR A 135 6.65 7.78 -9.28
N LEU A 136 7.61 8.17 -8.44
CA LEU A 136 7.39 8.30 -7.00
C LEU A 136 6.30 9.32 -6.67
N ALA A 137 6.12 10.36 -7.49
CA ALA A 137 5.02 11.31 -7.35
C ALA A 137 3.67 10.61 -7.52
N GLU A 138 3.49 9.85 -8.61
CA GLU A 138 2.28 9.07 -8.89
C GLU A 138 2.00 8.01 -7.82
N ARG A 139 3.02 7.29 -7.34
CA ARG A 139 2.86 6.25 -6.29
C ARG A 139 2.46 6.85 -4.94
N ASN A 140 2.87 8.08 -4.64
CA ASN A 140 2.62 8.70 -3.35
C ASN A 140 1.35 9.53 -3.31
N ARG A 141 0.88 10.06 -4.43
CA ARG A 141 -0.34 10.87 -4.49
C ARG A 141 -1.60 10.02 -4.54
N ALA A 142 -2.74 10.63 -4.21
CA ALA A 142 -4.03 9.97 -4.38
C ALA A 142 -4.51 9.98 -5.84
N VAL A 143 -3.94 10.92 -6.60
CA VAL A 143 -4.25 11.19 -7.99
C VAL A 143 -3.31 10.40 -8.90
N THR A 144 -3.89 9.68 -9.85
CA THR A 144 -3.20 9.05 -10.98
C THR A 144 -3.08 10.11 -12.08
N ASP A 145 -1.86 10.50 -12.48
CA ASP A 145 -1.65 11.56 -13.47
C ASP A 145 -2.21 11.17 -14.85
N LYS A 146 -2.68 12.16 -15.62
CA LYS A 146 -3.34 11.98 -16.92
C LYS A 146 -2.55 11.17 -17.96
N ASP A 147 -1.22 11.17 -17.88
CA ASP A 147 -0.39 10.39 -18.81
C ASP A 147 -0.21 8.93 -18.39
N SER A 148 -0.52 8.60 -17.13
CA SER A 148 -0.43 7.23 -16.62
C SER A 148 -1.62 6.35 -17.02
N SER A 149 -2.81 6.90 -17.28
CA SER A 149 -3.94 6.12 -17.81
C SER A 149 -3.75 5.65 -19.25
N LYS A 150 -2.83 6.28 -20.01
CA LYS A 150 -2.38 5.75 -21.32
C LYS A 150 -1.41 4.57 -21.19
N ARG A 151 -0.90 4.30 -19.99
CA ARG A 151 0.04 3.21 -19.66
C ARG A 151 -0.61 2.18 -18.75
N GLU A 152 -1.86 1.81 -18.98
CA GLU A 152 -2.44 0.60 -18.37
C GLU A 152 -1.61 -0.62 -18.81
N THR A 153 -0.74 -1.09 -17.93
CA THR A 153 0.19 -2.18 -18.22
C THR A 153 0.02 -3.30 -17.22
N SER A 154 -0.46 -4.45 -17.70
CA SER A 154 -0.58 -5.64 -16.85
C SER A 154 0.67 -6.48 -16.91
N VAL A 155 1.23 -6.78 -15.74
CA VAL A 155 2.35 -7.72 -15.58
C VAL A 155 1.84 -8.97 -14.87
N ALA A 156 2.16 -10.13 -15.42
CA ALA A 156 1.92 -11.42 -14.78
C ALA A 156 3.24 -12.16 -14.58
N GLY A 157 3.41 -12.86 -13.45
CA GLY A 157 4.68 -13.51 -13.15
C GLY A 157 4.66 -14.48 -11.99
N ILE A 158 5.86 -14.96 -11.67
CA ILE A 158 6.16 -15.81 -10.53
C ILE A 158 7.05 -15.05 -9.55
N GLU A 159 6.80 -15.22 -8.26
CA GLU A 159 7.60 -14.69 -7.17
C GLU A 159 8.03 -15.84 -6.27
N TYR A 160 9.32 -15.93 -5.99
CA TYR A 160 9.90 -16.78 -4.97
C TYR A 160 10.20 -15.94 -3.74
N THR A 161 9.74 -16.39 -2.56
CA THR A 161 10.06 -15.74 -1.29
C THR A 161 10.65 -16.75 -0.32
N ARG A 162 11.82 -16.42 0.25
CA ARG A 162 12.44 -17.27 1.27
C ARG A 162 11.77 -17.04 2.64
N PRO A 163 11.17 -18.07 3.27
CA PRO A 163 10.58 -17.93 4.59
C PRO A 163 11.67 -17.61 5.61
N THR A 164 11.52 -16.47 6.27
CA THR A 164 12.49 -15.95 7.24
C THR A 164 11.73 -15.25 8.37
N SER A 165 12.24 -15.34 9.60
CA SER A 165 11.72 -14.61 10.77
C SER A 165 11.60 -13.09 10.51
N PRO A 166 10.60 -12.39 11.09
CA PRO A 166 10.32 -10.96 10.81
C PRO A 166 11.52 -10.01 10.99
N PHE A 167 12.45 -10.33 11.90
CA PHE A 167 13.61 -9.48 12.22
C PHE A 167 14.89 -9.82 11.43
N ARG A 168 14.81 -10.82 10.55
CA ARG A 168 15.89 -11.20 9.63
C ARG A 168 15.59 -10.64 8.24
N TRP A 169 16.61 -10.63 7.38
CA TRP A 169 16.44 -10.22 5.99
C TRP A 169 15.49 -11.17 5.26
N LYS A 170 14.38 -10.62 4.75
CA LYS A 170 13.46 -11.30 3.86
C LYS A 170 13.85 -11.00 2.42
N HIS A 171 14.07 -12.07 1.65
CA HIS A 171 14.47 -12.00 0.25
C HIS A 171 13.32 -12.50 -0.61
N SER A 172 12.99 -11.73 -1.65
CA SER A 172 11.99 -12.08 -2.65
C SER A 172 12.59 -11.85 -4.04
N ALA A 173 12.43 -12.81 -4.95
CA ALA A 173 12.85 -12.71 -6.34
C ALA A 173 11.65 -12.98 -7.23
N SER A 174 11.35 -12.10 -8.17
CA SER A 174 10.20 -12.22 -9.07
C SER A 174 10.62 -12.08 -10.53
N LEU A 175 10.00 -12.90 -11.37
CA LEU A 175 10.09 -12.86 -12.82
C LEU A 175 8.67 -12.74 -13.36
N GLY A 176 8.39 -11.64 -14.05
CA GLY A 176 7.12 -11.39 -14.72
C GLY A 176 7.31 -10.99 -16.17
N GLY A 177 6.19 -10.91 -16.88
CA GLY A 177 6.14 -10.45 -18.25
C GLY A 177 4.86 -9.68 -18.50
N LYS A 178 4.98 -8.68 -19.37
CA LYS A 178 3.88 -7.94 -19.97
C LYS A 178 3.75 -8.37 -21.42
N PHE A 179 2.51 -8.58 -21.85
CA PHE A 179 2.17 -8.87 -23.25
C PHE A 179 1.45 -7.66 -23.83
N ASN A 180 2.20 -6.67 -24.34
CA ASN A 180 1.62 -5.60 -25.14
C ASN A 180 2.62 -5.21 -26.24
N ASN A 181 2.34 -5.58 -27.49
CA ASN A 181 3.18 -5.33 -28.67
C ASN A 181 4.65 -5.83 -28.58
N GLY A 182 4.88 -6.91 -27.83
CA GLY A 182 6.19 -7.55 -27.66
C GLY A 182 6.33 -8.17 -26.27
N PRO A 183 7.27 -9.10 -26.06
CA PRO A 183 7.59 -9.61 -24.73
C PRO A 183 8.36 -8.54 -23.95
N ASP A 184 7.74 -7.95 -22.93
CA ASP A 184 8.42 -7.04 -21.99
C ASP A 184 8.59 -7.75 -20.65
N ILE A 185 9.83 -8.17 -20.36
CA ILE A 185 10.15 -9.00 -19.20
C ILE A 185 10.48 -8.09 -18.02
N LEU A 186 9.91 -8.40 -16.85
CA LEU A 186 10.19 -7.77 -15.57
C LEU A 186 10.97 -8.75 -14.67
N LEU A 187 12.17 -8.37 -14.28
CA LEU A 187 12.94 -9.01 -13.22
C LEU A 187 12.92 -8.10 -12.00
N ARG A 188 12.68 -8.65 -10.81
CA ARG A 188 12.75 -7.89 -9.57
C ARG A 188 13.32 -8.71 -8.43
N TYR A 189 14.17 -8.08 -7.64
CA TYR A 189 14.74 -8.62 -6.42
C TYR A 189 14.50 -7.64 -5.28
N ARG A 190 13.85 -8.11 -4.22
CA ARG A 190 13.39 -7.30 -3.09
C ARG A 190 14.00 -7.82 -1.80
N LEU A 191 14.68 -6.92 -1.11
CA LEU A 191 15.21 -7.09 0.24
C LEU A 191 14.33 -6.32 1.21
N ARG A 192 13.93 -6.96 2.31
CA ARG A 192 13.18 -6.29 3.39
C ARG A 192 13.75 -6.67 4.75
N LYS A 193 13.84 -5.70 5.65
CA LYS A 193 14.21 -5.94 7.03
C LYS A 193 13.40 -5.03 7.96
N TYR A 194 12.81 -5.63 8.98
CA TYR A 194 12.21 -4.91 10.09
C TYR A 194 13.16 -4.90 11.28
N TRP A 195 13.14 -3.81 12.04
CA TRP A 195 13.74 -3.79 13.37
C TRP A 195 12.91 -2.93 14.31
N GLN A 196 12.89 -3.33 15.58
CA GLN A 196 12.29 -2.54 16.64
C GLN A 196 13.34 -1.57 17.17
N MET A 197 12.93 -0.32 17.34
CA MET A 197 13.69 0.74 17.97
C MET A 197 13.08 1.06 19.35
N PRO A 198 13.82 1.76 20.24
CA PRO A 198 13.27 2.25 21.49
C PRO A 198 11.98 3.07 21.31
N TYR A 199 11.20 3.25 22.39
CA TYR A 199 9.98 4.05 22.39
C TYR A 199 8.87 3.59 21.43
N ARG A 200 8.77 2.27 21.22
CA ARG A 200 7.76 1.62 20.35
C ARG A 200 7.87 2.00 18.86
N TRP A 201 9.02 2.51 18.43
CA TRP A 201 9.29 2.72 17.01
C TRP A 201 9.58 1.39 16.33
N THR A 202 9.03 1.20 15.14
CA THR A 202 9.35 0.09 14.25
C THR A 202 9.84 0.68 12.95
N SER A 203 10.96 0.18 12.45
CA SER A 203 11.50 0.61 11.17
C SER A 203 11.42 -0.52 10.15
N LEU A 204 11.18 -0.13 8.91
CA LEU A 204 11.25 -1.00 7.75
C LEU A 204 12.24 -0.41 6.77
N PHE A 205 13.25 -1.20 6.42
CA PHE A 205 14.08 -0.94 5.25
C PHE A 205 13.69 -1.90 4.13
N ARG A 206 13.44 -1.35 2.94
CA ARG A 206 13.17 -2.11 1.72
C ARG A 206 14.08 -1.62 0.60
N GLN A 207 14.77 -2.55 -0.04
CA GLN A 207 15.55 -2.31 -1.24
C GLN A 207 14.99 -3.15 -2.38
N ASP A 208 14.57 -2.49 -3.46
CA ASP A 208 14.05 -3.13 -4.65
C ASP A 208 15.01 -2.87 -5.82
N PHE A 209 15.59 -3.93 -6.38
CA PHE A 209 16.32 -3.89 -7.63
C PHE A 209 15.44 -4.49 -8.71
N TRP A 210 15.23 -3.79 -9.81
CA TRP A 210 14.38 -4.26 -10.87
C TRP A 210 14.94 -3.94 -12.25
N HIS A 211 14.53 -4.71 -13.23
CA HIS A 211 14.84 -4.50 -14.62
C HIS A 211 13.60 -4.81 -15.44
N GLN A 212 13.17 -3.85 -16.25
CA GLN A 212 12.07 -4.02 -17.19
C GLN A 212 12.58 -3.77 -18.60
N SER A 213 12.26 -4.64 -19.55
CA SER A 213 12.81 -4.54 -20.92
C SER A 213 12.44 -3.21 -21.61
N SER A 214 11.29 -2.63 -21.28
CA SER A 214 10.85 -1.33 -21.82
C SER A 214 11.38 -0.09 -21.10
N ILE A 215 11.82 -0.20 -19.84
CA ILE A 215 12.25 0.95 -19.01
C ILE A 215 13.76 0.92 -18.71
N GLY A 216 14.36 -0.26 -18.64
CA GLY A 216 15.75 -0.46 -18.24
C GLY A 216 15.87 -0.92 -16.79
N TRP A 217 17.03 -0.64 -16.19
CA TRP A 217 17.31 -0.96 -14.79
C TRP A 217 16.78 0.12 -13.86
N GLY A 218 16.35 -0.30 -12.68
CA GLY A 218 15.98 0.62 -11.62
C GLY A 218 16.26 0.07 -10.23
N GLU A 219 16.41 1.01 -9.30
CA GLU A 219 16.67 0.75 -7.90
C GLU A 219 15.80 1.68 -7.06
N THR A 220 15.01 1.08 -6.16
CA THR A 220 14.16 1.82 -5.23
C THR A 220 14.57 1.51 -3.80
N SER A 221 15.03 2.54 -3.09
CA SER A 221 15.35 2.48 -1.67
C SER A 221 14.18 3.06 -0.87
N HIS A 222 13.69 2.34 0.12
CA HIS A 222 12.58 2.77 0.97
C HIS A 222 12.91 2.56 2.45
N LEU A 223 12.70 3.60 3.24
CA LEU A 223 12.91 3.59 4.67
C LEU A 223 11.67 4.17 5.36
N GLU A 224 11.01 3.37 6.17
CA GLU A 224 9.80 3.74 6.92
C GLU A 224 10.06 3.61 8.42
N PHE A 225 9.50 4.55 9.18
CA PHE A 225 9.47 4.56 10.63
C PHE A 225 8.03 4.71 11.08
N THR A 226 7.55 3.77 11.86
CA THR A 226 6.19 3.69 12.37
C THR A 226 6.20 3.74 13.89
N ARG A 227 5.30 4.53 14.47
CA ARG A 227 5.05 4.58 15.91
C ARG A 227 3.55 4.58 16.19
N PRO A 228 3.04 3.63 16.99
CA PRO A 228 1.73 3.77 17.60
C PRO A 228 1.79 4.85 18.69
N ILE A 229 1.09 5.96 18.49
CA ILE A 229 1.01 7.07 19.44
C ILE A 229 -0.07 6.77 20.50
N ALA A 230 -1.18 6.17 20.08
CA ALA A 230 -2.26 5.68 20.92
C ALA A 230 -2.81 4.37 20.36
N ASP A 231 -3.74 3.71 21.05
CA ASP A 231 -4.30 2.41 20.63
C ASP A 231 -5.00 2.48 19.26
N SER A 232 -5.49 3.65 18.88
CA SER A 232 -6.19 3.91 17.63
C SER A 232 -5.47 4.92 16.72
N LEU A 233 -4.23 5.31 17.04
CA LEU A 233 -3.48 6.35 16.32
C LEU A 233 -2.06 5.90 15.99
N TRP A 234 -1.73 5.85 14.71
CA TRP A 234 -0.41 5.48 14.21
C TRP A 234 0.20 6.63 13.41
N PHE A 235 1.44 6.97 13.77
CA PHE A 235 2.25 7.88 13.01
C PHE A 235 3.28 7.11 12.20
N ASN A 236 3.42 7.49 10.94
CA ASN A 236 4.37 6.91 10.00
C ASN A 236 5.10 8.03 9.28
N VAL A 237 6.41 7.88 9.14
CA VAL A 237 7.21 8.73 8.27
C VAL A 237 8.06 7.82 7.40
N TYR A 238 8.09 8.09 6.10
CA TYR A 238 8.91 7.30 5.19
C TYR A 238 9.56 8.15 4.12
N GLY A 239 10.78 7.74 3.76
CA GLY A 239 11.56 8.26 2.65
C GLY A 239 11.67 7.21 1.55
N GLN A 240 11.66 7.67 0.30
CA GLN A 240 11.91 6.87 -0.88
C GLN A 240 12.89 7.60 -1.79
N ILE A 241 13.80 6.83 -2.36
CA ILE A 241 14.71 7.29 -3.41
C ILE A 241 14.61 6.28 -4.53
N GLU A 242 14.41 6.77 -5.75
CA GLU A 242 14.38 5.92 -6.93
C GLU A 242 15.35 6.41 -7.98
N VAL A 243 16.17 5.50 -8.46
CA VAL A 243 17.08 5.70 -9.58
C VAL A 243 16.60 4.79 -10.69
N ARG A 244 16.33 5.35 -11.86
CA ARG A 244 16.08 4.60 -13.09
C ARG A 244 17.31 4.70 -13.99
N ASP A 245 17.22 4.13 -15.18
CA ASP A 245 18.26 4.13 -16.20
C ASP A 245 19.05 5.46 -16.27
N HIS A 246 20.31 5.42 -16.70
CA HIS A 246 21.28 6.49 -16.44
C HIS A 246 20.88 7.90 -16.93
N ASP A 247 19.96 7.97 -17.89
CA ASP A 247 19.48 9.20 -18.52
C ASP A 247 18.23 9.79 -17.84
N GLU A 248 17.57 9.06 -16.94
CA GLU A 248 16.39 9.50 -16.20
C GLU A 248 16.78 10.21 -14.88
N PRO A 249 15.98 11.16 -14.40
CA PRO A 249 16.27 11.82 -13.13
C PRO A 249 16.09 10.87 -11.95
N VAL A 250 16.87 11.11 -10.91
CA VAL A 250 16.67 10.48 -9.61
C VAL A 250 15.47 11.14 -8.94
N GLU A 251 14.51 10.33 -8.50
CA GLU A 251 13.31 10.80 -7.82
C GLU A 251 13.42 10.59 -6.30
N TYR A 252 12.82 11.51 -5.55
CA TYR A 252 12.81 11.50 -4.09
C TYR A 252 11.39 11.72 -3.57
N ALA A 253 11.00 11.01 -2.52
CA ALA A 253 9.75 11.25 -1.82
C ALA A 253 9.94 11.13 -0.31
N ASN A 254 9.41 12.10 0.44
CA ASN A 254 9.34 12.05 1.90
C ASN A 254 7.91 12.33 2.31
N VAL A 255 7.32 11.39 3.04
CA VAL A 255 5.89 11.43 3.37
C VAL A 255 5.70 11.19 4.85
N TRP A 256 4.87 12.03 5.45
CA TRP A 256 4.38 11.91 6.82
C TRP A 256 2.92 11.50 6.74
N ARG A 257 2.55 10.44 7.46
CA ARG A 257 1.21 9.85 7.47
C ARG A 257 0.76 9.66 8.91
N LEU A 258 -0.43 10.17 9.22
CA LEU A 258 -1.12 9.93 10.49
C LEU A 258 -2.41 9.17 10.22
N ASP A 259 -2.50 7.95 10.75
CA ASP A 259 -3.64 7.06 10.60
C ASP A 259 -4.40 6.99 11.92
N TYR A 260 -5.68 7.38 11.90
CA TYR A 260 -6.57 7.32 13.04
C TYR A 260 -7.73 6.36 12.74
N GLN A 261 -7.88 5.33 13.56
CA GLN A 261 -9.00 4.39 13.49
C GLN A 261 -10.07 4.79 14.51
N TYR A 262 -11.10 5.48 14.05
CA TYR A 262 -12.20 5.90 14.92
C TYR A 262 -13.03 4.70 15.42
N ASN A 263 -13.30 3.72 14.55
CA ASN A 263 -13.91 2.45 14.92
C ASN A 263 -13.62 1.36 13.87
N LYS A 264 -14.28 0.20 13.97
CA LYS A 264 -14.13 -0.90 13.00
C LYS A 264 -14.59 -0.56 11.56
N ARG A 265 -15.25 0.58 11.35
CA ARG A 265 -15.76 1.01 10.03
C ARG A 265 -15.06 2.23 9.47
N TRP A 266 -14.71 3.20 10.31
CA TRP A 266 -14.14 4.47 9.89
C TRP A 266 -12.63 4.54 10.15
N ARG A 267 -11.89 4.90 9.11
CA ARG A 267 -10.46 5.19 9.17
C ARG A 267 -10.20 6.56 8.55
N TYR A 268 -9.39 7.36 9.23
CA TYR A 268 -8.98 8.68 8.79
C TYR A 268 -7.48 8.67 8.59
N THR A 269 -7.01 9.12 7.43
CA THR A 269 -5.59 9.16 7.11
C THR A 269 -5.23 10.56 6.64
N TYR A 270 -4.36 11.24 7.37
CA TYR A 270 -3.79 12.52 6.99
C TYR A 270 -2.41 12.30 6.40
N ARG A 271 -2.11 12.88 5.24
CA ARG A 271 -0.78 12.78 4.63
C ARG A 271 -0.30 14.14 4.18
N PHE A 272 0.97 14.36 4.43
CA PHE A 272 1.76 15.43 3.86
C PHE A 272 2.95 14.79 3.17
N GLY A 273 3.30 15.26 1.98
CA GLY A 273 4.43 14.73 1.25
C GLY A 273 5.21 15.82 0.52
N LEU A 274 6.53 15.64 0.51
CA LEU A 274 7.47 16.38 -0.32
C LEU A 274 8.01 15.42 -1.38
N LEU A 275 8.02 15.87 -2.62
CA LEU A 275 8.43 15.13 -3.80
C LEU A 275 9.49 15.96 -4.52
N GLY A 276 10.45 15.32 -5.17
CA GLY A 276 11.46 16.02 -5.95
C GLY A 276 12.15 15.14 -6.96
N SER A 277 12.83 15.78 -7.91
CA SER A 277 13.49 15.14 -9.03
C SER A 277 14.84 15.80 -9.31
N SER A 278 15.88 15.02 -9.62
CA SER A 278 17.22 15.56 -9.87
C SER A 278 17.34 16.40 -11.15
N GLN A 279 16.28 16.49 -11.96
CA GLN A 279 16.20 17.41 -13.10
C GLN A 279 16.05 18.87 -12.65
N GLN A 280 15.54 19.12 -11.45
CA GLN A 280 15.31 20.46 -10.91
C GLN A 280 16.45 20.89 -9.98
N GLU A 281 16.62 22.21 -9.80
CA GLU A 281 17.71 22.76 -8.98
C GLU A 281 17.50 22.50 -7.48
N LYS A 282 16.26 22.28 -7.05
CA LYS A 282 15.93 21.99 -5.65
C LYS A 282 15.79 20.48 -5.43
N ILE A 283 15.92 20.08 -4.16
CA ILE A 283 15.80 18.66 -3.76
C ILE A 283 14.32 18.24 -3.63
N TYR A 284 13.46 19.20 -3.29
CA TYR A 284 12.01 19.02 -3.22
C TYR A 284 11.34 20.14 -4.00
N ASP A 285 10.65 19.73 -5.04
CA ASP A 285 10.08 20.62 -6.04
C ASP A 285 8.57 20.64 -5.91
N ASP A 286 7.98 19.52 -5.53
CA ASP A 286 6.54 19.36 -5.42
C ASP A 286 6.14 18.99 -4.00
N ARG A 287 4.91 19.36 -3.63
CA ARG A 287 4.35 19.01 -2.31
C ARG A 287 2.87 18.76 -2.39
N PHE A 288 2.38 17.84 -1.55
CA PHE A 288 0.96 17.55 -1.45
C PHE A 288 0.51 17.47 0.01
N VAL A 289 -0.75 17.83 0.21
CA VAL A 289 -1.49 17.53 1.44
C VAL A 289 -2.77 16.82 1.01
N ASN A 290 -3.05 15.67 1.62
CA ASN A 290 -4.33 15.01 1.42
C ASN A 290 -4.90 14.47 2.72
N PHE A 291 -6.22 14.32 2.71
CA PHE A 291 -6.98 13.73 3.79
C PHE A 291 -7.86 12.65 3.21
N ARG A 292 -7.73 11.42 3.70
CA ARG A 292 -8.50 10.26 3.23
C ARG A 292 -9.46 9.81 4.32
N ILE A 293 -10.74 9.71 3.95
CA ILE A 293 -11.78 9.09 4.75
C ILE A 293 -12.06 7.72 4.16
N GLY A 294 -11.74 6.68 4.92
CA GLY A 294 -12.05 5.29 4.59
C GLY A 294 -13.27 4.81 5.37
N TYR A 295 -14.21 4.18 4.67
CA TYR A 295 -15.38 3.54 5.25
C TYR A 295 -15.46 2.08 4.81
N ARG A 296 -15.41 1.16 5.78
CA ARG A 296 -15.69 -0.27 5.60
C ARG A 296 -17.20 -0.47 5.66
N LEU A 297 -17.80 -0.89 4.54
CA LEU A 297 -19.22 -1.20 4.50
C LEU A 297 -19.54 -2.39 5.42
N ARG A 298 -20.82 -2.65 5.69
CA ARG A 298 -21.24 -3.78 6.55
C ARG A 298 -20.67 -5.13 6.09
N LYS A 299 -20.37 -5.23 4.79
CA LYS A 299 -19.61 -6.33 4.18
C LYS A 299 -18.13 -6.05 4.37
N GLU A 300 -17.45 -6.86 5.18
CA GLU A 300 -16.03 -6.66 5.57
C GLU A 300 -15.01 -6.71 4.42
N TRP A 301 -15.50 -6.88 3.20
CA TRP A 301 -14.73 -6.99 1.96
C TRP A 301 -14.88 -5.78 1.03
N VAL A 302 -15.69 -4.77 1.37
CA VAL A 302 -15.88 -3.55 0.55
C VAL A 302 -15.45 -2.32 1.32
N TYR A 303 -14.55 -1.55 0.72
CA TYR A 303 -14.00 -0.31 1.26
C TYR A 303 -14.30 0.84 0.31
N LEU A 304 -14.78 1.94 0.87
CA LEU A 304 -14.99 3.20 0.18
C LEU A 304 -13.99 4.22 0.70
N TYR A 305 -13.34 4.95 -0.20
CA TYR A 305 -12.41 6.02 0.14
C TYR A 305 -12.82 7.32 -0.53
N LEU A 306 -12.82 8.40 0.24
CA LEU A 306 -12.92 9.77 -0.25
C LEU A 306 -11.62 10.50 0.11
N THR A 307 -10.91 11.01 -0.88
CA THR A 307 -9.60 11.66 -0.68
C THR A 307 -9.56 13.02 -1.38
N PRO A 308 -9.89 14.11 -0.69
CA PRO A 308 -9.47 15.45 -1.09
C PRO A 308 -7.93 15.58 -1.04
N GLU A 309 -7.36 16.18 -2.08
CA GLU A 309 -5.93 16.49 -2.18
C GLU A 309 -5.73 17.92 -2.67
N ILE A 310 -4.69 18.58 -2.15
CA ILE A 310 -4.15 19.82 -2.68
C ILE A 310 -2.69 19.56 -3.04
N PHE A 311 -2.35 19.80 -4.30
CA PHE A 311 -1.02 19.64 -4.86
C PHE A 311 -0.44 20.99 -5.23
N TYR A 312 0.87 21.15 -5.04
CA TYR A 312 1.59 22.37 -5.37
C TYR A 312 2.82 21.98 -6.18
N ALA A 313 2.68 22.01 -7.51
CA ALA A 313 3.74 21.68 -8.45
C ALA A 313 4.70 22.87 -8.67
N GLU A 314 6.01 22.65 -8.69
CA GLU A 314 6.96 23.69 -9.09
C GLU A 314 6.70 24.16 -10.53
N ALA A 315 6.38 23.22 -11.44
CA ALA A 315 6.08 23.51 -12.84
C ALA A 315 4.92 24.52 -13.01
N ASN A 316 4.01 24.60 -12.04
CA ASN A 316 2.90 25.55 -12.01
C ASN A 316 3.12 26.70 -11.00
N ASN A 317 4.38 27.02 -10.69
CA ASN A 317 4.78 28.05 -9.71
C ASN A 317 4.11 27.87 -8.34
N TYR A 318 3.95 26.63 -7.88
CA TYR A 318 3.29 26.28 -6.62
C TYR A 318 1.85 26.82 -6.50
N ARG A 319 1.14 26.96 -7.61
CA ARG A 319 -0.30 27.24 -7.55
C ARG A 319 -1.04 26.02 -6.98
N PRO A 320 -2.03 26.23 -6.09
CA PRO A 320 -2.77 25.13 -5.49
C PRO A 320 -3.65 24.45 -6.54
N GLU A 321 -3.42 23.17 -6.75
CA GLU A 321 -4.22 22.29 -7.60
C GLU A 321 -5.06 21.38 -6.72
N ARG A 322 -6.38 21.57 -6.74
CA ARG A 322 -7.30 20.79 -5.91
C ARG A 322 -7.87 19.63 -6.69
N SER A 323 -7.97 18.49 -6.03
CA SER A 323 -8.63 17.32 -6.57
C SER A 323 -9.41 16.57 -5.49
N LEU A 324 -10.39 15.79 -5.95
CA LEU A 324 -11.18 14.90 -5.12
C LEU A 324 -11.23 13.52 -5.76
N THR A 325 -10.69 12.53 -5.05
CA THR A 325 -10.73 11.13 -5.48
C THR A 325 -11.77 10.35 -4.71
N LEU A 326 -12.67 9.67 -5.41
CA LEU A 326 -13.56 8.65 -4.89
C LEU A 326 -13.06 7.28 -5.34
N ALA A 327 -12.79 6.37 -4.41
CA ALA A 327 -12.33 5.03 -4.76
C ALA A 327 -13.11 3.94 -4.01
N PHE A 328 -13.33 2.83 -4.71
CA PHE A 328 -13.90 1.60 -4.18
C PHE A 328 -12.83 0.51 -4.23
N GLU A 329 -12.66 -0.24 -3.15
CA GLU A 329 -11.75 -1.37 -3.08
C GLU A 329 -12.51 -2.60 -2.60
N LEU A 330 -12.36 -3.70 -3.33
CA LEU A 330 -13.00 -4.99 -3.09
C LEU A 330 -11.92 -6.02 -2.75
N LEU A 331 -11.98 -6.59 -1.55
CA LEU A 331 -11.12 -7.68 -1.11
C LEU A 331 -11.88 -9.01 -1.21
N LEU A 332 -11.68 -9.72 -2.32
CA LEU A 332 -12.48 -10.91 -2.64
C LEU A 332 -12.04 -12.17 -1.89
N THR A 333 -10.87 -12.13 -1.25
CA THR A 333 -10.38 -13.18 -0.36
C THR A 333 -10.19 -12.63 1.06
N ASP A 334 -10.25 -13.51 2.05
CA ASP A 334 -10.06 -13.13 3.45
C ASP A 334 -8.56 -12.96 3.74
N ASP A 335 -8.21 -11.87 4.43
CA ASP A 335 -6.86 -11.63 4.96
C ASP A 335 -6.74 -12.47 6.23
N HIS A 336 -5.89 -13.49 6.25
CA HIS A 336 -5.70 -14.40 7.39
C HIS A 336 -4.39 -14.13 8.12
#